data_AF-A0A2A4JJ52-F1
#
_entry.id   AF-A0A2A4JJ52-F1
#
_cell.length_a   1.000
_cell.length_b   1.000
_cell.length_c   1.000
_cell.angle_alpha   90.00
_cell.angle_beta   90.00
_cell.angle_gamma   90.00
#
_symmetry.space_group_name_H-M   'P 1'
#
loop_
_entity.id
_entity.type
_entity.pdbx_description
1 polymer ?
#
loop_
_entity_poly.entity_id
_entity_poly.type
_entity_poly.pdbx_seq_one_letter_code
_entity_poly.pdbx_strand_id
1 'polypeptide(L)'
;MFGTMWLRILCVVVVASTALGKEDRLLNSLYGEEGRNKVEICVGTAGGRVRRCDGALFNREWVVARAGCLRRAASDSMATERLSAGGSCDHVVAGNPGVYRSRAVQHHVMHPWFDLAIVIVKTPYNNLDKLSNATSIRLKLKKHG
;
A
#
# COMPACT_ATOMS: atom_id res chain seq x y z
N MET A 1 -22.64 -10.00 40.61
CA MET A 1 -23.08 -9.61 39.26
C MET A 1 -21.96 -8.82 38.55
N PHE A 2 -20.88 -9.48 38.09
CA PHE A 2 -19.78 -8.79 37.37
C PHE A 2 -19.29 -9.54 36.11
N GLY A 3 -19.73 -10.78 35.87
CA GLY A 3 -19.23 -11.61 34.76
C GLY A 3 -19.86 -11.35 33.39
N THR A 4 -21.11 -10.88 33.33
CA THR A 4 -21.84 -10.71 32.05
C THR A 4 -21.43 -9.45 31.27
N MET A 5 -20.94 -8.42 31.97
CA MET A 5 -20.53 -7.16 31.33
C MET A 5 -19.16 -7.30 30.65
N TRP A 6 -18.22 -8.03 31.28
CA TRP A 6 -16.92 -8.35 30.69
C TRP A 6 -17.03 -9.25 29.46
N LEU A 7 -17.94 -10.23 29.47
CA LEU A 7 -18.18 -11.08 28.32
C LEU A 7 -18.72 -10.30 27.12
N ARG A 8 -19.61 -9.32 27.36
CA ARG A 8 -20.13 -8.43 26.31
C ARG A 8 -19.06 -7.52 25.73
N ILE A 9 -18.18 -6.96 26.57
CA ILE A 9 -17.06 -6.13 26.11
C ILE A 9 -16.08 -6.96 25.28
N LEU A 10 -15.73 -8.17 25.73
CA LEU A 10 -14.90 -9.11 24.97
C LEU A 10 -15.54 -9.49 23.63
N CYS A 11 -16.85 -9.77 23.59
CA CYS A 11 -17.55 -10.05 22.34
C CYS A 11 -17.54 -8.85 21.38
N VAL A 12 -17.75 -7.63 21.88
CA VAL A 12 -17.70 -6.41 21.04
C VAL A 12 -16.30 -6.17 20.49
N VAL A 13 -15.25 -6.37 21.30
CA VAL A 13 -13.86 -6.24 20.86
C VAL A 13 -13.49 -7.31 19.83
N VAL A 14 -13.91 -8.57 20.02
CA VAL A 14 -13.67 -9.66 19.08
C VAL A 14 -14.43 -9.45 17.76
N VAL A 15 -15.68 -9.00 17.82
CA VAL A 15 -16.48 -8.68 16.61
C VAL A 15 -15.94 -7.46 15.88
N ALA A 16 -15.48 -6.43 16.59
CA ALA A 16 -14.79 -5.29 15.98
C ALA A 16 -13.45 -5.70 15.36
N SER A 17 -12.75 -6.66 15.96
CA SER A 17 -11.48 -7.19 15.47
C SER A 17 -11.64 -8.08 14.23
N THR A 18 -12.75 -8.82 14.09
CA THR A 18 -13.04 -9.59 12.87
C THR A 18 -13.60 -8.72 11.74
N ALA A 19 -14.21 -7.56 12.05
CA ALA A 19 -14.59 -6.56 11.05
C ALA A 19 -13.37 -5.86 10.40
N LEU A 20 -12.19 -5.92 11.02
CA LEU A 20 -10.92 -5.47 10.43
C LEU A 20 -10.37 -6.41 9.34
N GLY A 21 -11.01 -7.56 9.08
CA GLY A 21 -10.66 -8.45 7.96
C GLY A 21 -11.00 -7.90 6.56
N LYS A 22 -11.40 -6.63 6.45
CA LYS A 22 -11.88 -6.00 5.20
C LYS A 22 -10.83 -5.14 4.49
N GLU A 23 -9.64 -4.95 5.05
CA GLU A 23 -8.62 -4.05 4.49
C GLU A 23 -7.90 -4.65 3.26
N ASP A 24 -7.70 -5.97 3.19
CA ASP A 24 -7.14 -6.62 1.99
C ASP A 24 -8.04 -6.44 0.76
N ARG A 25 -9.36 -6.29 0.96
CA ARG A 25 -10.33 -6.08 -0.13
C ARG A 25 -10.15 -4.72 -0.81
N LEU A 26 -9.67 -3.71 -0.07
CA LEU A 26 -9.46 -2.37 -0.60
C LEU A 26 -8.26 -2.33 -1.55
N LEU A 27 -7.11 -2.87 -1.13
CA LEU A 27 -5.91 -2.99 -1.96
C LEU A 27 -6.18 -3.83 -3.23
N ASN A 28 -6.87 -4.96 -3.07
CA ASN A 28 -7.26 -5.81 -4.22
C ASN A 28 -8.14 -5.06 -5.24
N SER A 29 -9.04 -4.20 -4.77
CA SER A 29 -9.85 -3.34 -5.67
C SER A 29 -9.00 -2.27 -6.38
N LEU A 30 -7.87 -1.84 -5.78
CA LEU A 30 -7.02 -0.81 -6.35
C LEU A 30 -5.97 -1.33 -7.34
N TYR A 31 -5.63 -2.63 -7.31
CA TYR A 31 -4.70 -3.23 -8.28
C TYR A 31 -5.20 -3.20 -9.73
N GLY A 32 -6.51 -2.97 -9.92
CA GLY A 32 -7.17 -3.01 -11.23
C GLY A 32 -7.46 -4.45 -11.69
N GLU A 33 -8.30 -4.58 -12.72
CA GLU A 33 -8.79 -5.88 -13.25
C GLU A 33 -7.66 -6.87 -13.60
N GLU A 34 -6.50 -6.37 -14.04
CA GLU A 34 -5.35 -7.21 -14.43
C GLU A 34 -4.19 -7.18 -13.43
N GLY A 35 -4.39 -6.58 -12.25
CA GLY A 35 -3.33 -6.45 -11.25
C GLY A 35 -2.15 -5.56 -11.67
N ARG A 36 -2.23 -4.85 -12.80
CA ARG A 36 -1.13 -4.04 -13.35
C ARG A 36 -0.80 -2.79 -12.55
N ASN A 37 -1.69 -2.36 -11.66
CA ASN A 37 -1.39 -1.31 -10.68
C ASN A 37 -0.77 -1.86 -9.40
N LYS A 38 -0.54 -3.18 -9.31
CA LYS A 38 0.15 -3.78 -8.17
C LYS A 38 1.61 -3.35 -8.19
N VAL A 39 2.04 -2.80 -7.08
CA VAL A 39 3.38 -2.27 -6.82
C VAL A 39 3.89 -2.96 -5.56
N GLU A 40 5.19 -3.24 -5.54
CA GLU A 40 5.88 -3.69 -4.34
C GLU A 40 6.68 -2.53 -3.77
N ILE A 41 6.55 -2.31 -2.45
CA ILE A 41 7.30 -1.31 -1.71
C ILE A 41 8.39 -2.05 -0.95
N CYS A 42 9.62 -1.80 -1.38
CA CYS A 42 10.84 -2.31 -0.78
C CYS A 42 11.23 -1.40 0.38
N VAL A 43 11.27 -1.95 1.59
CA VAL A 43 11.54 -1.22 2.82
C VAL A 43 12.84 -1.71 3.44
N GLY A 44 13.89 -0.88 3.40
CA GLY A 44 15.13 -1.10 4.11
C GLY A 44 14.93 -1.03 5.62
N THR A 45 15.64 -1.89 6.35
CA THR A 45 15.65 -1.89 7.83
C THR A 45 17.06 -1.67 8.35
N ALA A 46 17.19 -1.19 9.59
CA ALA A 46 18.48 -0.85 10.21
C ALA A 46 19.48 -2.03 10.35
N GLY A 47 19.11 -3.25 9.97
CA GLY A 47 19.98 -4.43 9.95
C GLY A 47 20.33 -4.94 8.55
N GLY A 48 20.18 -4.12 7.49
CA GLY A 48 20.49 -4.49 6.11
C GLY A 48 19.50 -5.48 5.47
N ARG A 49 18.38 -5.78 6.15
CA ARG A 49 17.29 -6.59 5.60
C ARG A 49 16.30 -5.69 4.87
N VAL A 50 15.71 -6.20 3.79
CA VAL A 50 14.61 -5.54 3.08
C VAL A 50 13.32 -6.32 3.30
N ARG A 51 12.28 -5.60 3.69
CA ARG A 51 10.92 -6.12 3.77
C ARG A 51 10.15 -5.68 2.52
N ARG A 52 9.31 -6.58 2.01
CA ARG A 52 8.44 -6.32 0.87
C ARG A 52 7.03 -6.05 1.36
N CYS A 53 6.42 -4.99 0.83
CA CYS A 53 5.07 -4.57 1.17
C CYS A 53 4.27 -4.41 -0.11
N ASP A 54 3.08 -5.00 -0.15
CA ASP A 54 2.18 -4.77 -1.28
C ASP A 54 1.61 -3.35 -1.24
N GLY A 55 1.49 -2.75 -2.43
CA GLY A 55 0.85 -1.47 -2.65
C GLY A 55 0.12 -1.42 -3.99
N ALA A 56 -0.77 -0.45 -4.13
CA ALA A 56 -1.53 -0.21 -5.35
C ALA A 56 -1.27 1.21 -5.85
N LEU A 57 -0.85 1.34 -7.11
CA LEU A 57 -0.68 2.63 -7.76
C LEU A 57 -2.05 3.28 -7.99
N PHE A 58 -2.35 4.33 -7.23
CA PHE A 58 -3.61 5.07 -7.33
C PHE A 58 -3.53 6.15 -8.42
N ASN A 59 -2.40 6.84 -8.52
CA ASN A 59 -2.06 7.77 -9.59
C ASN A 59 -0.57 7.65 -9.92
N ARG A 60 -0.06 8.37 -10.92
CA ARG A 60 1.35 8.34 -11.37
C ARG A 60 2.37 8.54 -10.25
N GLU A 61 1.98 9.19 -9.15
CA GLU A 61 2.90 9.52 -8.04
C GLU A 61 2.49 8.89 -6.70
N TRP A 62 1.26 8.38 -6.59
CA TRP A 62 0.68 7.99 -5.30
C TRP A 62 0.41 6.49 -5.29
N VAL A 63 1.02 5.81 -4.32
CA VAL A 63 0.83 4.38 -4.05
C VAL A 63 0.11 4.24 -2.72
N VAL A 64 -0.99 3.49 -2.70
CA VAL A 64 -1.72 3.15 -1.49
C VAL A 64 -1.19 1.83 -0.95
N ALA A 65 -0.93 1.74 0.35
CA ALA A 65 -0.36 0.56 0.98
C ALA A 65 -0.87 0.38 2.41
N ARG A 66 -0.50 -0.72 3.06
CA ARG A 66 -0.78 -0.95 4.48
C ARG A 66 0.19 -0.17 5.37
N ALA A 67 -0.34 0.59 6.33
CA ALA A 67 0.46 1.39 7.26
C ALA A 67 1.34 0.53 8.17
N GLY A 68 0.84 -0.60 8.66
CA GLY A 68 1.57 -1.59 9.45
C GLY A 68 2.78 -2.14 8.71
N CYS A 69 2.70 -2.21 7.38
CA CYS A 69 3.83 -2.60 6.54
C CYS A 69 4.88 -1.47 6.36
N LEU A 70 4.55 -0.21 6.62
CA LEU A 70 5.49 0.91 6.51
C LEU A 70 5.94 1.43 7.88
N ARG A 71 5.35 0.93 8.96
CA ARG A 71 5.63 1.39 10.32
C ARG A 71 7.12 1.33 10.64
N ARG A 72 7.68 2.45 11.12
CA ARG A 72 9.09 2.65 11.48
C ARG A 72 10.07 2.67 10.30
N ALA A 73 9.59 2.69 9.05
CA ALA A 73 10.45 2.89 7.89
C ALA A 73 10.71 4.38 7.68
N ALA A 74 11.95 4.74 7.33
CA ALA A 74 12.28 6.08 6.90
C ALA A 74 12.08 6.19 5.38
N SER A 75 11.59 7.33 4.87
CA SER A 75 11.24 7.49 3.45
C SER A 75 12.42 7.27 2.51
N ASP A 76 13.62 7.66 2.94
CA ASP A 76 14.89 7.45 2.24
C ASP A 76 15.33 5.98 2.16
N SER A 77 14.86 5.15 3.09
CA SER A 77 15.09 3.69 3.09
C SER A 77 14.08 2.92 2.23
N MET A 78 13.20 3.59 1.48
CA MET A 78 12.13 2.96 0.73
C MET A 78 12.18 3.23 -0.77
N ALA A 79 11.80 2.23 -1.55
CA ALA A 79 11.57 2.35 -2.98
C ALA A 79 10.35 1.54 -3.41
N THR A 80 9.70 1.94 -4.50
CA THR A 80 8.53 1.25 -5.04
C THR A 80 8.84 0.70 -6.44
N GLU A 81 8.50 -0.56 -6.68
CA GLU A 81 8.72 -1.26 -7.95
C GLU A 81 7.42 -1.83 -8.50
N ARG A 82 7.26 -1.82 -9.82
CA ARG A 82 6.14 -2.56 -10.43
C ARG A 82 6.45 -4.03 -10.46
N LEU A 83 5.53 -4.86 -9.95
CA LEU A 83 5.64 -6.32 -10.04
C LEU A 83 5.69 -6.78 -11.50
N SER A 84 4.94 -6.13 -12.38
CA SER A 84 4.98 -6.36 -13.84
C SER A 84 6.37 -6.16 -14.47
N ALA A 85 7.27 -5.45 -13.81
CA ALA A 85 8.63 -5.18 -14.28
C ALA A 85 9.69 -6.14 -13.71
N GLY A 86 9.27 -7.18 -12.98
CA GLY A 86 10.16 -8.18 -12.39
C GLY A 86 10.98 -7.65 -11.20
N GLY A 87 10.34 -6.87 -10.32
CA GLY A 87 11.00 -6.28 -9.15
C GLY A 87 11.62 -7.34 -8.22
N SER A 88 12.79 -7.04 -7.66
CA SER A 88 13.51 -7.93 -6.74
C SER A 88 13.86 -7.28 -5.40
N CYS A 89 13.63 -5.97 -5.25
CA CYS A 89 14.05 -5.17 -4.09
C CYS A 89 15.56 -5.15 -3.78
N ASP A 90 16.39 -5.84 -4.56
CA ASP A 90 17.84 -5.95 -4.31
C ASP A 90 18.55 -4.60 -4.42
N HIS A 91 18.03 -3.70 -5.26
CA HIS A 91 18.54 -2.36 -5.46
C HIS A 91 18.42 -1.47 -4.19
N VAL A 92 17.44 -1.74 -3.32
CA VAL A 92 17.35 -1.08 -1.99
C VAL A 92 18.41 -1.61 -1.04
N VAL A 93 18.72 -2.92 -1.08
CA VAL A 93 19.82 -3.52 -0.31
C VAL A 93 21.17 -2.95 -0.76
N ALA A 94 21.34 -2.73 -2.07
CA ALA A 94 22.54 -2.18 -2.67
C ALA A 94 22.69 -0.65 -2.50
N GLY A 95 21.77 0.02 -1.79
CA GLY A 95 21.80 1.47 -1.57
C GLY A 95 21.51 2.32 -2.82
N ASN A 96 20.96 1.71 -3.87
CA ASN A 96 20.62 2.37 -5.14
C ASN A 96 19.11 2.29 -5.42
N PRO A 97 18.26 3.02 -4.68
CA PRO A 97 16.80 3.06 -4.87
C PRO A 97 16.34 3.74 -6.18
N GLY A 98 17.27 4.17 -7.03
CA GLY A 98 17.04 4.95 -8.25
C GLY A 98 17.16 4.17 -9.57
N VAL A 99 17.23 2.83 -9.52
CA VAL A 99 17.26 2.01 -10.74
C VAL A 99 16.00 2.29 -11.57
N TYR A 100 16.12 2.28 -12.91
CA TYR A 100 15.04 2.61 -13.87
C TYR A 100 13.67 1.99 -13.56
N ARG A 101 13.66 0.81 -12.92
CA ARG A 101 12.45 0.04 -12.56
C ARG A 101 11.85 0.41 -11.20
N SER A 102 12.66 1.01 -10.33
CA SER A 102 12.31 1.47 -8.99
C SER A 102 12.02 2.96 -8.93
N ARG A 103 11.24 3.38 -7.94
CA ARG A 103 10.96 4.78 -7.64
C ARG A 103 11.25 5.03 -6.17
N ALA A 104 12.21 5.90 -5.89
CA ALA A 104 12.50 6.30 -4.53
C ALA A 104 11.27 6.96 -3.89
N VAL A 105 11.01 6.66 -2.62
CA VAL A 105 9.93 7.30 -1.88
C VAL A 105 10.35 8.71 -1.49
N GLN A 106 9.48 9.68 -1.78
CA GLN A 106 9.65 11.05 -1.31
C GLN A 106 9.17 11.12 0.14
N HIS A 107 7.91 10.81 0.35
CA HIS A 107 7.23 10.84 1.65
C HIS A 107 6.22 9.71 1.74
N HIS A 108 5.88 9.33 2.96
CA HIS A 108 4.75 8.45 3.23
C HIS A 108 3.93 9.03 4.38
N VAL A 109 2.62 8.94 4.26
CA VAL A 109 1.65 9.42 5.24
C VAL A 109 0.84 8.23 5.69
N MET A 110 0.91 7.91 6.98
CA MET A 110 0.11 6.86 7.59
C MET A 110 -1.18 7.46 8.14
N HIS A 111 -2.30 6.78 7.93
CA HIS A 111 -3.56 7.16 8.56
C HIS A 111 -3.50 6.86 10.07
N PRO A 112 -3.99 7.75 10.95
CA PRO A 112 -3.85 7.60 12.40
C PRO A 112 -4.63 6.42 13.00
N TRP A 113 -5.70 5.97 12.32
CA TRP A 113 -6.65 4.97 12.87
C TRP A 113 -6.89 3.73 12.01
N PHE A 114 -6.41 3.70 10.76
CA PHE A 114 -6.66 2.60 9.83
C PHE A 114 -5.33 2.05 9.33
N ASP A 115 -5.28 0.78 8.91
CA ASP A 115 -4.08 0.18 8.32
C ASP A 115 -3.89 0.63 6.87
N LEU A 116 -3.84 1.95 6.67
CA LEU A 116 -3.78 2.60 5.37
C LEU A 116 -2.69 3.66 5.36
N ALA A 117 -1.85 3.63 4.34
CA ALA A 117 -0.84 4.63 4.09
C ALA A 117 -0.82 5.05 2.63
N ILE A 118 -0.47 6.31 2.40
CA ILE A 118 -0.17 6.85 1.07
C ILE A 118 1.33 7.05 0.99
N VAL A 119 1.94 6.45 -0.02
CA VAL A 119 3.35 6.61 -0.38
C VAL A 119 3.43 7.48 -1.62
N ILE A 120 4.19 8.56 -1.50
CA ILE A 120 4.42 9.54 -2.56
C ILE A 120 5.81 9.27 -3.11
N VAL A 121 5.92 8.96 -4.40
CA VAL A 121 7.20 8.67 -5.06
C VAL A 121 7.84 9.95 -5.60
N LYS A 122 9.19 10.01 -5.60
CA LYS A 122 9.93 11.18 -6.09
C LYS A 122 9.77 11.41 -7.59
N THR A 123 9.71 10.33 -8.38
CA THR A 123 9.57 10.40 -9.82
C THR A 123 8.26 9.73 -10.26
N PRO A 124 7.41 10.42 -11.04
CA PRO A 124 6.16 9.85 -11.48
C PRO A 124 6.40 8.63 -12.37
N TYR A 125 5.45 7.70 -12.35
CA TYR A 125 5.38 6.63 -13.33
C TYR A 125 4.86 7.17 -14.66
N ASN A 126 5.53 6.81 -15.76
CA ASN A 126 5.25 7.34 -17.10
C ASN A 126 3.82 7.02 -17.59
N ASN A 127 3.29 5.84 -17.28
CA ASN A 127 1.94 5.42 -17.68
C ASN A 127 1.23 4.71 -16.53
N LEU A 128 -0.05 5.04 -16.30
CA LEU A 128 -0.96 4.15 -15.55
C LEU A 128 -1.38 3.05 -16.55
N ASP A 129 -0.82 1.85 -16.45
CA ASP A 129 -0.99 0.81 -17.48
C ASP A 129 -2.44 0.27 -17.56
N LYS A 130 -3.30 0.59 -16.58
CA LYS A 130 -4.76 0.54 -16.63
C LYS A 130 -5.31 1.32 -15.44
N LEU A 131 -6.42 2.03 -15.62
CA LEU A 131 -7.08 2.75 -14.52
C LEU A 131 -7.39 1.78 -13.37
N SER A 132 -7.12 2.17 -12.12
CA SER A 132 -7.54 1.37 -10.97
C SER A 132 -9.06 1.17 -11.03
N ASN A 133 -9.58 0.10 -10.43
CA ASN A 133 -11.02 -0.18 -10.52
C ASN A 133 -11.85 0.96 -9.90
N ALA A 134 -11.32 1.64 -8.88
CA ALA A 134 -11.88 2.87 -8.33
C ALA A 134 -11.94 4.04 -9.35
N THR A 135 -10.90 4.22 -10.17
CA THR A 135 -10.89 5.23 -11.23
C THR A 135 -11.81 4.85 -12.40
N SER A 136 -11.93 3.55 -12.71
CA SER A 136 -12.92 3.02 -13.66
C SER A 136 -14.36 3.30 -13.22
N ILE A 137 -14.67 3.06 -11.94
CA ILE A 137 -15.98 3.37 -11.35
C ILE A 137 -16.28 4.88 -11.42
N ARG A 138 -15.32 5.73 -11.04
CA ARG A 138 -15.48 7.19 -11.12
C ARG A 138 -15.74 7.68 -12.55
N LEU A 139 -15.10 7.07 -13.55
CA LEU A 139 -15.32 7.40 -14.97
C LEU A 139 -16.66 6.86 -15.49
N LYS A 140 -17.11 5.69 -15.06
CA LYS A 140 -18.45 5.17 -15.38
C LYS A 140 -19.54 6.08 -14.81
N LEU A 141 -19.41 6.53 -13.57
CA LEU A 141 -20.37 7.45 -12.94
C LEU A 141 -20.43 8.81 -13.67
N LYS A 142 -19.29 9.33 -14.13
CA LYS A 142 -19.24 10.56 -14.95
C LYS A 142 -19.82 10.42 -16.36
N LYS A 143 -19.99 9.20 -16.89
CA LYS A 143 -20.62 8.96 -18.20
C LYS A 143 -22.14 8.83 -18.14
N HIS A 144 -22.71 8.69 -16.94
CA HIS A 144 -24.14 8.45 -16.71
C HIS A 144 -24.84 9.57 -15.90
N GLY A 145 -24.16 10.69 -15.66
CA GLY A 145 -24.74 11.93 -15.13
C GLY A 145 -24.39 13.09 -16.05
#